data_AF-A0A958IVW1-F1
#
_entry.id   AF-A0A958IVW1-F1
#
_cell.length_a   1.000
_cell.length_b   1.000
_cell.length_c   1.000
_cell.angle_alpha   90.00
_cell.angle_beta   90.00
_cell.angle_gamma   90.00
#
_symmetry.space_group_name_H-M   'P 1'
#
loop_
_entity.id
_entity.type
_entity.pdbx_description
1 polymer ?
#
loop_
_entity_poly.entity_id
_entity_poly.type
_entity_poly.pdbx_seq_one_letter_code
_entity_poly.pdbx_strand_id
1 'polypeptide(L)'
;RIDYPIHGIVQVLQAVTLFRLFDALALTRMQDNEVRFEKGETPFTIAEMIVRLSDAVWQETVTGGNIGSYRRELQRIYLYIMEQLLVKHPPGYPRDVTAVARANLLKLRGDIENALQQPDLDTYTSAHLQEATARIAAIVSA
;
A
#
# COMPACT_ATOMS: atom_id res chain seq x y z
N ARG A 1 5.75 19.32 31.17
CA ARG A 1 5.25 17.99 30.77
C ARG A 1 5.76 17.76 29.35
N ILE A 2 6.62 16.77 29.12
CA ILE A 2 7.04 16.41 27.77
C ILE A 2 6.03 15.38 27.30
N ASP A 3 5.14 15.76 26.40
CA ASP A 3 4.18 14.81 25.84
C ASP A 3 4.93 13.83 24.95
N TYR A 4 4.81 12.53 25.26
CA TYR A 4 5.49 11.48 24.52
C TYR A 4 4.81 11.32 23.14
N PRO A 5 5.54 11.45 22.01
CA PRO A 5 4.94 11.54 20.69
C PRO A 5 4.60 10.15 20.13
N ILE A 6 3.64 9.46 20.75
CA ILE A 6 3.23 8.08 20.38
C ILE A 6 2.90 8.00 18.89
N HIS A 7 2.17 8.99 18.35
CA HIS A 7 1.84 9.05 16.93
C HIS A 7 3.06 9.00 16.02
N GLY A 8 4.05 9.86 16.28
CA GLY A 8 5.27 9.91 15.48
C GLY A 8 6.07 8.61 15.56
N ILE A 9 6.14 7.99 16.75
CA ILE A 9 6.89 6.74 16.93
C ILE A 9 6.24 5.58 16.17
N VAL A 10 4.92 5.43 16.27
CA VAL A 10 4.19 4.40 15.52
C VAL A 10 4.33 4.63 14.02
N GLN A 11 4.22 5.88 13.58
CA GLN A 11 4.39 6.25 12.17
C GLN A 11 5.78 5.87 11.65
N VAL A 12 6.85 6.15 12.40
CA VAL A 12 8.22 5.78 12.01
C VAL A 12 8.37 4.26 11.89
N LEU A 13 7.84 3.49 12.85
CA LEU A 13 7.91 2.03 12.82
C LEU A 13 7.17 1.45 11.60
N GLN A 14 5.97 1.96 11.33
CA GLN A 14 5.18 1.57 10.15
C GLN A 14 5.89 1.93 8.85
N ALA A 15 6.42 3.14 8.74
CA ALA A 15 7.12 3.61 7.56
C ALA A 15 8.37 2.78 7.27
N VAL A 16 9.25 2.60 8.27
CA VAL A 16 10.47 1.80 8.11
C VAL A 16 10.15 0.36 7.69
N THR A 17 9.06 -0.22 8.22
CA THR A 17 8.64 -1.57 7.84
C THR A 17 8.18 -1.62 6.38
N LEU A 18 7.30 -0.70 5.96
CA LEU A 18 6.83 -0.66 4.57
C LEU A 18 7.97 -0.37 3.59
N PHE A 19 8.86 0.58 3.88
CA PHE A 19 10.01 0.88 3.02
C PHE A 19 10.94 -0.31 2.85
N ARG A 20 11.14 -1.12 3.89
CA ARG A 20 11.95 -2.35 3.79
C ARG A 20 11.28 -3.41 2.91
N LEU A 21 9.96 -3.54 2.97
CA LEU A 21 9.23 -4.49 2.13
C LEU A 21 9.26 -4.08 0.64
N PHE A 22 9.25 -2.78 0.37
CA PHE A 22 9.36 -2.22 -0.98
C PHE A 22 10.80 -1.89 -1.40
N ASP A 23 11.81 -2.38 -0.69
CA ASP A 23 13.20 -2.14 -1.08
C ASP A 23 13.52 -2.79 -2.44
N ALA A 24 14.22 -2.06 -3.31
CA ALA A 24 14.52 -2.49 -4.68
C ALA A 24 15.32 -3.80 -4.73
N LEU A 25 16.29 -3.97 -3.81
CA LEU A 25 17.10 -5.17 -3.73
C LEU A 25 16.28 -6.34 -3.19
N ALA A 26 15.41 -6.10 -2.21
CA ALA A 26 14.48 -7.12 -1.70
C ALA A 26 13.54 -7.63 -2.81
N LEU A 27 12.95 -6.73 -3.59
CA LEU A 27 12.07 -7.07 -4.71
C LEU A 27 12.83 -7.80 -5.83
N THR A 28 14.02 -7.35 -6.19
CA THR A 28 14.86 -8.03 -7.19
C THR A 28 15.20 -9.45 -6.76
N ARG A 29 15.58 -9.64 -5.50
CA ARG A 29 15.84 -10.98 -4.94
C ARG A 29 14.60 -11.86 -4.93
N MET A 30 13.41 -11.29 -4.72
CA MET A 30 12.16 -12.04 -4.81
C MET A 30 11.94 -12.54 -6.23
N GLN A 31 12.08 -11.67 -7.24
CA GLN A 31 11.99 -12.07 -8.65
C GLN A 31 13.03 -13.14 -9.02
N ASP A 32 14.29 -12.98 -8.60
CA ASP A 32 15.36 -13.95 -8.85
C ASP A 32 15.12 -15.29 -8.15
N ASN A 33 14.41 -15.28 -7.02
CA ASN A 33 14.06 -16.50 -6.32
C ASN A 33 12.94 -17.26 -7.02
N GLU A 34 11.99 -16.59 -7.69
CA GLU A 34 10.89 -17.25 -8.41
C GLU A 34 11.41 -18.27 -9.43
N VAL A 35 12.53 -18.00 -10.11
CA VAL A 35 13.13 -18.91 -11.11
C VAL A 35 13.91 -20.09 -10.51
N ARG A 36 14.13 -20.10 -9.18
CA ARG A 36 14.90 -21.15 -8.50
C ARG A 36 14.04 -22.31 -8.00
N PHE A 37 12.72 -22.17 -8.04
CA PHE A 37 11.79 -23.19 -7.57
C PHE A 37 11.70 -24.36 -8.56
N GLU A 38 11.60 -25.56 -8.02
CA GLU A 38 11.47 -26.79 -8.81
C GLU A 38 10.05 -26.96 -9.36
N LYS A 39 9.90 -27.85 -10.36
CA LYS A 39 8.60 -28.16 -10.95
C LYS A 39 7.66 -28.74 -9.89
N GLY A 40 6.59 -28.01 -9.58
CA GLY A 40 5.58 -28.40 -8.59
C GLY A 40 5.63 -27.59 -7.29
N GLU A 41 6.67 -26.76 -7.11
CA GLU A 41 6.71 -25.82 -6.00
C GLU A 41 5.99 -24.50 -6.36
N THR A 42 5.42 -23.84 -5.36
CA THR A 42 4.74 -22.53 -5.54
C THR A 42 5.61 -21.43 -4.94
N PRO A 43 6.30 -20.62 -5.77
CA PRO A 43 7.10 -19.51 -5.26
C PRO A 43 6.21 -18.42 -4.66
N PHE A 44 6.69 -17.78 -3.59
CA PHE A 44 6.14 -16.50 -3.16
C PHE A 44 6.59 -15.42 -4.14
N THR A 45 5.62 -14.74 -4.76
CA THR A 45 5.88 -13.80 -5.87
C THR A 45 5.81 -12.35 -5.44
N ILE A 46 6.40 -11.46 -6.25
CA ILE A 46 6.22 -10.00 -6.09
C ILE A 46 4.74 -9.63 -6.10
N ALA A 47 3.95 -10.26 -6.97
CA ALA A 47 2.53 -9.96 -7.07
C ALA A 47 1.76 -10.35 -5.83
N GLU A 48 2.04 -11.54 -5.27
CA GLU A 48 1.45 -11.97 -4.02
C GLU A 48 1.82 -11.02 -2.87
N MET A 49 3.08 -10.58 -2.81
CA MET A 49 3.53 -9.63 -1.78
C MET A 49 2.78 -8.30 -1.84
N ILE A 50 2.69 -7.69 -3.03
CA ILE A 50 2.02 -6.40 -3.23
C ILE A 50 0.55 -6.48 -2.86
N VAL A 51 -0.15 -7.53 -3.33
CA VAL A 51 -1.59 -7.72 -3.08
C VAL A 51 -1.84 -7.93 -1.59
N ARG A 52 -1.14 -8.89 -0.96
CA ARG A 52 -1.34 -9.18 0.48
C ARG A 52 -1.01 -8.00 1.38
N LEU A 53 0.02 -7.23 1.03
CA LEU A 53 0.38 -6.03 1.78
C LEU A 53 -0.66 -4.92 1.60
N SER A 54 -1.20 -4.75 0.38
CA SER A 54 -2.28 -3.81 0.12
C SER A 54 -3.52 -4.18 0.94
N ASP A 55 -3.94 -5.44 0.89
CA ASP A 55 -5.09 -5.93 1.66
C ASP A 55 -4.90 -5.71 3.17
N ALA A 56 -3.69 -5.95 3.71
CA ALA A 56 -3.40 -5.73 5.13
C ALA A 56 -3.41 -4.24 5.53
N VAL A 57 -2.90 -3.36 4.66
CA VAL A 57 -2.88 -1.90 4.90
C VAL A 57 -4.29 -1.30 4.79
N TRP A 58 -5.12 -1.86 3.91
CA TRP A 58 -6.44 -1.35 3.59
C TRP A 58 -7.59 -2.21 4.09
N GLN A 59 -7.34 -3.13 5.04
CA GLN A 59 -8.35 -4.06 5.54
C GLN A 59 -9.68 -3.39 5.94
N GLU A 60 -9.63 -2.14 6.41
CA GLU A 60 -10.81 -1.37 6.81
C GLU A 60 -11.79 -1.10 5.65
N THR A 61 -11.33 -1.09 4.40
CA THR A 61 -12.21 -0.98 3.22
C THR A 61 -13.08 -2.23 3.04
N VAL A 62 -12.63 -3.37 3.58
CA VAL A 62 -13.34 -4.66 3.54
C VAL A 62 -14.15 -4.88 4.81
N THR A 63 -13.54 -4.68 5.99
CA THR A 63 -14.23 -4.89 7.27
C THR A 63 -15.29 -3.83 7.56
N GLY A 64 -15.10 -2.63 7.00
CA GLY A 64 -15.93 -1.47 7.23
C GLY A 64 -15.67 -0.73 8.54
N GLY A 65 -16.39 0.38 8.70
CA GLY A 65 -16.33 1.25 9.88
C GLY A 65 -15.27 2.36 9.83
N ASN A 66 -15.16 3.10 10.93
CA ASN A 66 -14.29 4.26 11.03
C ASN A 66 -12.81 3.88 11.13
N ILE A 67 -11.97 4.56 10.34
CA ILE A 67 -10.54 4.28 10.24
C ILE A 67 -9.80 5.15 11.23
N GLY A 68 -9.20 4.56 12.27
CA GLY A 68 -8.43 5.30 13.28
C GLY A 68 -7.21 6.05 12.70
N SER A 69 -6.75 7.09 13.40
CA SER A 69 -5.67 7.97 12.92
C SER A 69 -4.36 7.24 12.56
N TYR A 70 -3.95 6.24 13.34
CA TYR A 70 -2.76 5.42 13.03
C TYR A 70 -2.92 4.60 11.74
N ARG A 71 -4.13 4.11 11.44
CA ARG A 71 -4.43 3.33 10.24
C ARG A 71 -4.47 4.23 9.01
N ARG A 72 -5.08 5.41 9.13
CA ARG A 72 -5.05 6.44 8.07
C ARG A 72 -3.62 6.83 7.71
N GLU A 73 -2.74 6.96 8.70
CA GLU A 73 -1.35 7.32 8.45
C GLU A 73 -0.56 6.19 7.76
N LEU A 74 -0.74 4.94 8.18
CA LEU A 74 -0.18 3.78 7.47
C LEU A 74 -0.60 3.76 5.99
N GLN A 75 -1.87 4.02 5.72
CA GLN A 75 -2.44 4.08 4.38
C GLN A 75 -1.84 5.22 3.54
N ARG A 76 -1.62 6.40 4.14
CA ARG A 76 -0.93 7.52 3.46
C ARG A 76 0.51 7.18 3.10
N ILE A 77 1.24 6.51 4.00
CA ILE A 77 2.61 6.06 3.75
C ILE A 77 2.63 5.06 2.59
N TYR A 78 1.70 4.11 2.56
CA TYR A 78 1.57 3.17 1.45
C TYR A 78 1.36 3.90 0.11
N LEU A 79 0.44 4.86 0.03
CA LEU A 79 0.24 5.64 -1.20
C LEU A 79 1.45 6.48 -1.59
N TYR A 80 2.20 6.99 -0.61
CA TYR A 80 3.47 7.66 -0.89
C TYR A 80 4.49 6.72 -1.53
N ILE A 81 4.62 5.48 -1.04
CA ILE A 81 5.51 4.49 -1.66
C ILE A 81 5.04 4.16 -3.08
N MET A 82 3.74 3.94 -3.28
CA MET A 82 3.18 3.68 -4.62
C MET A 82 3.46 4.85 -5.59
N GLU A 83 3.33 6.08 -5.13
CA GLU A 83 3.68 7.28 -5.90
C GLU A 83 5.17 7.29 -6.28
N GLN A 84 6.07 6.96 -5.35
CA GLN A 84 7.50 6.86 -5.68
C GLN A 84 7.74 5.78 -6.75
N LEU A 85 7.13 4.61 -6.63
CA LEU A 85 7.31 3.50 -7.58
C LEU A 85 6.76 3.80 -8.98
N LEU A 86 5.56 4.37 -9.06
CA LEU A 86 4.83 4.54 -10.31
C LEU A 86 5.10 5.86 -11.02
N VAL A 87 5.47 6.92 -10.30
CA VAL A 87 5.66 8.24 -10.89
C VAL A 87 7.13 8.59 -11.01
N LYS A 88 7.95 8.23 -10.00
CA LYS A 88 9.38 8.58 -10.01
C LYS A 88 10.24 7.52 -10.68
N HIS A 89 9.73 6.30 -10.83
CA HIS A 89 10.44 5.16 -11.44
C HIS A 89 11.91 5.05 -10.97
N PRO A 90 12.15 4.94 -9.65
CA PRO A 90 13.50 4.81 -9.13
C PRO A 90 14.23 3.61 -9.79
N PRO A 91 15.54 3.73 -10.03
CA PRO A 91 16.30 2.64 -10.63
C PRO A 91 16.36 1.41 -9.71
N GLY A 92 16.59 0.25 -10.30
CA GLY A 92 16.79 -1.01 -9.56
C GLY A 92 15.52 -1.80 -9.26
N TYR A 93 14.34 -1.29 -9.62
CA TYR A 93 13.09 -2.05 -9.51
C TYR A 93 12.85 -2.91 -10.77
N PRO A 94 12.43 -4.17 -10.62
CA PRO A 94 11.94 -4.96 -11.74
C PRO A 94 10.78 -4.28 -12.47
N ARG A 95 10.73 -4.40 -13.80
CA ARG A 95 9.66 -3.79 -14.63
C ARG A 95 8.25 -4.21 -14.20
N ASP A 96 8.10 -5.47 -13.80
CA ASP A 96 6.79 -6.02 -13.44
C ASP A 96 6.26 -5.46 -12.11
N VAL A 97 7.12 -4.94 -11.23
CA VAL A 97 6.69 -4.30 -9.97
C VAL A 97 5.74 -3.14 -10.27
N THR A 98 6.10 -2.27 -11.21
CA THR A 98 5.28 -1.10 -11.55
C THR A 98 3.97 -1.50 -12.19
N ALA A 99 3.97 -2.51 -13.06
CA ALA A 99 2.75 -3.01 -13.71
C ALA A 99 1.78 -3.61 -12.67
N VAL A 100 2.29 -4.46 -11.77
CA VAL A 100 1.49 -5.09 -10.72
C VAL A 100 0.99 -4.05 -9.71
N ALA A 101 1.84 -3.12 -9.28
CA ALA A 101 1.43 -2.07 -8.36
C ALA A 101 0.35 -1.15 -8.97
N ARG A 102 0.42 -0.84 -10.27
CA ARG A 102 -0.63 -0.09 -10.98
C ARG A 102 -1.95 -0.84 -11.03
N ALA A 103 -1.93 -2.12 -11.37
CA ALA A 103 -3.13 -2.96 -11.37
C ALA A 103 -3.75 -3.05 -9.97
N ASN A 104 -2.92 -3.23 -8.94
CA ASN A 104 -3.35 -3.28 -7.55
C ASN A 104 -3.97 -1.95 -7.08
N LEU A 105 -3.39 -0.80 -7.47
CA LEU A 105 -3.97 0.51 -7.16
C LEU A 105 -5.33 0.74 -7.81
N LEU A 106 -5.53 0.28 -9.05
CA LEU A 106 -6.85 0.36 -9.71
C LEU A 106 -7.91 -0.46 -8.97
N LYS A 107 -7.57 -1.68 -8.53
CA LYS A 107 -8.44 -2.50 -7.67
C LYS A 107 -8.75 -1.77 -6.35
N LEU A 108 -7.70 -1.31 -5.65
CA LEU A 108 -7.83 -0.63 -4.38
C LEU A 108 -8.72 0.63 -4.47
N ARG A 109 -8.66 1.37 -5.58
CA ARG A 109 -9.55 2.52 -5.80
C ARG A 109 -11.02 2.09 -5.77
N GLY A 110 -11.36 1.00 -6.45
CA GLY A 110 -12.72 0.44 -6.41
C GLY A 110 -13.11 -0.03 -5.00
N ASP A 111 -12.19 -0.67 -4.27
CA ASP A 111 -12.43 -1.09 -2.88
C ASP A 111 -12.72 0.12 -1.96
N ILE A 112 -11.98 1.23 -2.13
CA ILE A 112 -12.20 2.48 -1.39
C ILE A 112 -13.52 3.15 -1.79
N GLU A 113 -13.83 3.21 -3.08
CA GLU A 113 -15.09 3.78 -3.59
C GLU A 113 -16.31 3.02 -3.03
N ASN A 114 -16.21 1.70 -2.89
CA ASN A 114 -17.22 0.88 -2.22
C ASN A 114 -17.30 1.17 -0.71
N ALA A 115 -16.15 1.29 -0.04
CA ALA A 115 -16.11 1.61 1.39
C ALA A 115 -16.73 2.98 1.70
N LEU A 116 -16.59 3.96 0.81
CA LEU A 116 -17.24 5.27 0.90
C LEU A 116 -18.78 5.21 0.89
N GLN A 117 -19.37 4.12 0.39
CA GLN A 117 -20.83 3.93 0.40
C GLN A 117 -21.37 3.39 1.73
N GLN A 118 -20.50 3.04 2.68
CA GLN A 118 -20.95 2.53 3.97
C GLN A 118 -21.64 3.64 4.79
N PRO A 119 -22.72 3.30 5.52
CA PRO A 119 -23.35 4.25 6.42
C PRO A 119 -22.44 4.57 7.61
N ASP A 120 -22.73 5.69 8.29
CA ASP A 120 -22.13 6.06 9.59
C ASP A 120 -20.61 6.28 9.62
N LEU A 121 -20.02 6.62 8.47
CA LEU A 121 -18.63 7.08 8.41
C LEU A 121 -18.50 8.45 9.08
N ASP A 122 -17.52 8.56 9.97
CA ASP A 122 -17.12 9.83 10.55
C ASP A 122 -16.45 10.73 9.50
N THR A 123 -16.42 12.03 9.80
CA THR A 123 -15.87 13.04 8.89
C THR A 123 -14.43 12.75 8.49
N TYR A 124 -13.62 12.22 9.43
CA TYR A 124 -12.21 11.94 9.16
C TYR A 124 -12.01 10.75 8.23
N THR A 125 -12.83 9.72 8.36
CA THR A 125 -12.81 8.51 7.54
C THR A 125 -13.28 8.84 6.14
N SER A 126 -14.41 9.55 6.01
CA SER A 126 -14.93 9.98 4.71
C SER A 126 -13.91 10.87 3.97
N ALA A 127 -13.36 11.89 4.63
CA ALA A 127 -12.37 12.77 4.03
C ALA A 127 -11.09 12.03 3.62
N HIS A 128 -10.62 11.08 4.45
CA HIS A 128 -9.42 10.28 4.16
C HIS A 128 -9.61 9.35 2.97
N LEU A 129 -10.75 8.66 2.88
CA LEU A 129 -11.04 7.78 1.74
C LEU A 129 -11.22 8.57 0.44
N GLN A 130 -11.82 9.77 0.51
CA GLN A 130 -11.89 10.69 -0.63
C GLN A 130 -10.50 11.17 -1.07
N GLU A 131 -9.65 11.60 -0.12
CA GLU A 131 -8.24 11.97 -0.35
C GLU A 131 -7.49 10.82 -1.04
N ALA A 132 -7.61 9.60 -0.50
CA ALA A 132 -6.97 8.41 -1.04
C ALA A 132 -7.43 8.09 -2.47
N THR A 133 -8.74 8.15 -2.74
CA THR A 133 -9.31 7.91 -4.07
C THR A 133 -8.72 8.88 -5.10
N ALA A 134 -8.72 10.18 -4.78
CA ALA A 134 -8.17 11.22 -5.65
C ALA A 134 -6.66 11.04 -5.87
N ARG A 135 -5.91 10.71 -4.81
CA ARG A 135 -4.48 10.46 -4.90
C ARG A 135 -4.15 9.25 -5.76
N ILE A 136 -4.89 8.15 -5.62
CA ILE A 136 -4.72 6.96 -6.48
C ILE A 136 -4.99 7.33 -7.94
N ALA A 137 -6.08 8.06 -8.22
CA ALA A 137 -6.40 8.49 -9.58
C ALA A 137 -5.27 9.34 -10.19
N ALA A 138 -4.64 10.22 -9.41
CA ALA A 138 -3.48 11.00 -9.84
C ALA A 138 -2.25 10.12 -10.12
N ILE A 139 -1.92 9.19 -9.21
CA ILE A 139 -0.77 8.28 -9.38
C ILE A 139 -0.90 7.42 -10.64
N VAL A 140 -2.08 6.84 -10.89
CA VAL A 140 -2.28 5.97 -12.06
C VAL A 140 -2.45 6.73 -13.37
N SER A 141 -2.66 8.05 -13.34
CA SER A 141 -2.81 8.87 -14.55
C SER A 141 -1.56 9.65 -14.93
N ALA A 142 -0.57 9.70 -14.05
CA ALA A 142 0.78 10.20 -14.33
C ALA A 142 1.51 9.31 -15.36
#